data_AF-A0A7Y5BJY0-F1
#
_entry.id   AF-A0A7Y5BJY0-F1
#
_cell.length_a   1.000
_cell.length_b   1.000
_cell.length_c   1.000
_cell.angle_alpha   90.00
_cell.angle_beta   90.00
_cell.angle_gamma   90.00
#
_symmetry.space_group_name_H-M   'P 1'
#
loop_
_entity.id
_entity.type
_entity.pdbx_description
1 polymer ?
#
loop_
_entity_poly.entity_id
_entity_poly.type
_entity_poly.pdbx_seq_one_letter_code
_entity_poly.pdbx_strand_id
1 'polypeptide(L)' 'MSATSIKRQYITSPSGKKVAVVINLRTFKKLLEESEELASIKSFDEGMKEKMKAIPFQKAISRIEKIKY' A
#
# COMPACT_ATOMS: atom_id res chain seq x y z
N MET A 1 -32.45 2.73 -17.76
CA MET A 1 -31.02 2.59 -17.41
C MET A 1 -30.88 1.33 -16.56
N SER A 2 -30.40 0.22 -17.11
CA SER A 2 -30.30 -1.04 -16.38
C SER A 2 -29.01 -1.05 -15.56
N ALA A 3 -29.13 -1.07 -14.24
CA ALA A 3 -27.99 -1.23 -13.35
C ALA A 3 -27.43 -2.65 -13.50
N THR A 4 -26.33 -2.80 -14.23
CA THR A 4 -25.61 -4.07 -14.34
C THR A 4 -25.02 -4.41 -12.98
N SER A 5 -25.67 -5.34 -12.27
CA SER A 5 -25.12 -5.98 -11.07
C SER A 5 -23.81 -6.67 -11.43
N ILE A 6 -22.68 -6.14 -10.95
CA ILE A 6 -21.36 -6.76 -11.13
C ILE A 6 -21.29 -7.96 -10.19
N LYS A 7 -21.75 -9.11 -10.66
CA LYS A 7 -21.54 -10.39 -9.97
C LYS A 7 -20.04 -10.69 -10.01
N ARG A 8 -19.39 -10.81 -8.85
CA ARG A 8 -17.95 -11.12 -8.75
C ARG A 8 -17.65 -12.41 -9.51
N GLN A 9 -16.81 -12.33 -10.54
CA GLN A 9 -16.38 -13.48 -11.34
C GLN A 9 -15.03 -13.97 -10.83
N TYR A 10 -14.92 -15.26 -10.57
CA TYR A 10 -13.69 -15.87 -10.08
C TYR A 10 -13.16 -16.83 -11.14
N ILE A 11 -11.84 -16.83 -11.32
CA ILE A 11 -11.14 -17.88 -12.05
C ILE A 11 -10.77 -18.95 -11.02
N THR A 12 -11.11 -20.20 -11.30
CA THR A 12 -10.86 -21.33 -10.41
C THR A 12 -9.80 -22.27 -10.99
N SER A 13 -9.01 -22.88 -10.12
CA SER A 13 -8.13 -24.01 -10.48
C SER A 13 -8.96 -25.22 -10.91
N PRO A 14 -8.33 -26.24 -11.52
CA PRO A 14 -8.99 -27.52 -11.79
C PRO A 14 -9.58 -28.20 -10.55
N SER A 15 -8.99 -27.96 -9.36
CA SER A 15 -9.51 -28.45 -8.07
C SER A 15 -10.66 -27.62 -7.49
N GLY A 16 -11.15 -26.60 -8.21
CA GLY A 16 -12.26 -25.74 -7.78
C GLY A 16 -11.86 -24.59 -6.85
N LYS A 17 -10.56 -24.41 -6.55
CA LYS A 17 -10.07 -23.31 -5.70
C LYS A 17 -10.07 -22.00 -6.48
N LYS A 18 -10.64 -20.93 -5.93
CA LYS A 18 -10.57 -19.57 -6.53
C LYS A 18 -9.13 -19.07 -6.50
N VAL A 19 -8.57 -18.74 -7.67
CA VAL A 19 -7.18 -18.28 -7.83
C VAL A 19 -7.08 -16.84 -8.31
N ALA A 20 -8.10 -16.32 -8.99
CA ALA A 20 -8.16 -14.91 -9.37
C ALA A 20 -9.60 -14.40 -9.37
N VAL A 21 -9.75 -13.08 -9.39
CA VAL A 21 -11.05 -12.39 -9.50
C VAL A 21 -10.98 -11.43 -10.67
N VAL A 22 -12.03 -11.42 -11.50
CA VAL A 22 -12.19 -10.45 -12.58
C VAL A 22 -13.02 -9.30 -12.04
N ILE A 23 -12.44 -8.10 -12.10
CA ILE A 23 -13.08 -6.85 -11.70
C ILE A 23 -12.94 -5.83 -12.83
N ASN A 24 -13.83 -4.84 -12.87
CA ASN A 24 -13.70 -3.76 -13.84
C ASN A 24 -12.51 -2.85 -13.47
N LEU A 25 -12.01 -2.13 -14.46
CA LEU A 25 -10.82 -1.29 -14.32
C LEU A 25 -11.00 -0.16 -13.28
N ARG A 26 -12.21 0.39 -13.13
CA ARG A 26 -12.49 1.44 -12.12
C ARG A 26 -12.31 0.88 -10.71
N THR A 27 -12.86 -0.30 -10.44
CA THR A 27 -12.70 -0.97 -9.14
C THR A 27 -11.23 -1.31 -8.88
N PHE A 28 -10.50 -1.81 -9.88
CA PHE A 28 -9.07 -2.07 -9.73
C PHE A 28 -8.28 -0.82 -9.35
N LYS A 29 -8.47 0.28 -10.09
CA LYS A 29 -7.78 1.56 -9.81
C LYS A 29 -8.08 2.09 -8.41
N LYS A 30 -9.35 2.03 -8.00
CA LYS A 30 -9.77 2.45 -6.66
C LYS A 30 -9.10 1.64 -5.55
N LEU A 31 -9.03 0.31 -5.71
CA LEU A 31 -8.34 -0.56 -4.75
C LEU A 31 -6.84 -0.27 -4.67
N LEU A 32 -6.21 0.07 -5.80
CA LEU A 32 -4.79 0.43 -5.83
C LEU A 32 -4.54 1.73 -5.05
N GLU A 33 -5.33 2.78 -5.33
CA GLU A 33 -5.25 4.09 -4.66
C GLU A 33 -5.46 3.95 -3.13
N GLU A 34 -6.50 3.25 -2.70
CA GLU A 34 -6.76 3.00 -1.28
C GLU A 34 -5.62 2.20 -0.62
N SER A 35 -4.98 1.28 -1.35
CA SER A 35 -3.85 0.50 -0.84
C SER A 35 -2.61 1.37 -0.62
N GLU A 36 -2.35 2.35 -1.48
CA GLU A 36 -1.23 3.28 -1.36
C GLU A 36 -1.42 4.24 -0.17
N GLU A 37 -2.65 4.72 0.02
CA GLU A 37 -3.01 5.53 1.19
C GLU A 37 -2.80 4.73 2.49
N LEU A 38 -3.29 3.49 2.54
CA LEU A 38 -3.08 2.60 3.69
C LEU A 38 -1.61 2.28 3.96
N ALA A 39 -0.80 2.10 2.92
CA ALA A 39 0.64 1.88 3.06
C ALA A 39 1.35 3.10 3.68
N SER A 40 0.91 4.31 3.30
CA SER A 40 1.45 5.56 3.85
C SER A 40 1.12 5.70 5.34
N ILE A 41 -0.11 5.38 5.75
CA ILE A 41 -0.53 5.37 7.16
C ILE A 41 0.32 4.39 7.98
N LYS A 42 0.50 3.16 7.48
CA LYS A 42 1.33 2.15 8.16
C LYS A 42 2.78 2.60 8.33
N SER A 43 3.35 3.22 7.29
CA SER A 43 4.72 3.73 7.32
C SER A 43 4.88 4.85 8.35
N PHE A 44 3.86 5.72 8.47
CA PHE A 44 3.83 6.74 9.52
C PHE A 44 3.77 6.11 10.92
N ASP A 45 2.84 5.17 11.15
CA ASP A 45 2.72 4.48 12.43
C ASP A 45 4.01 3.75 12.81
N GLU A 46 4.67 3.09 11.86
CA GLU A 46 5.98 2.46 12.05
C GLU A 46 7.07 3.46 12.42
N GLY A 47 7.14 4.60 11.72
CA GLY A 47 8.06 5.68 12.05
C GLY A 47 7.81 6.30 13.43
N MET A 48 6.54 6.36 13.85
CA MET A 48 6.15 6.91 15.15
C MET A 48 6.31 5.94 16.33
N LYS A 49 6.42 4.63 16.07
CA LYS A 49 6.72 3.63 17.12
C LYS A 49 8.09 3.85 17.74
N GLU A 50 9.06 4.33 16.95
CA GLU A 50 10.38 4.64 17.46
C GLU A 50 10.37 6.02 18.14
N LYS A 51 10.66 6.08 19.43
CA LYS A 51 10.89 7.35 20.14
C LYS A 51 12.22 7.94 19.70
N MET A 52 12.26 8.49 18.49
CA MET A 52 13.45 9.16 17.98
C MET A 52 13.74 10.39 18.85
N LYS A 53 14.97 10.45 19.38
CA LYS A 53 15.45 11.67 20.03
C LYS A 53 15.76 12.68 18.95
N ALA A 54 15.15 13.86 19.03
CA ALA A 54 15.50 14.97 18.17
C ALA A 54 17.02 15.25 18.30
N ILE A 55 17.70 15.32 17.16
CA ILE A 55 19.11 15.70 17.09
C ILE A 55 19.23 17.08 16.45
N PRO A 56 20.24 17.90 16.81
CA PRO A 56 20.50 19.17 16.14
C PRO A 56 20.74 18.99 14.64
N PHE A 57 20.29 19.96 13.83
CA PHE A 57 20.40 19.94 12.37
C PHE A 57 21.81 19.58 11.87
N GLN A 58 22.84 20.23 12.42
CA GLN A 58 24.23 19.98 12.04
C GLN A 58 24.65 18.51 12.25
N LYS A 59 24.20 17.91 13.36
CA LYS A 59 24.46 16.50 13.66
C LYS A 59 23.73 15.55 12.71
N ALA A 60 22.55 15.94 12.23
CA ALA A 60 21.79 15.17 11.25
C ALA A 60 22.49 15.15 9.88
N ILE A 61 22.91 16.32 9.38
CA ILE A 61 23.62 16.44 8.10
C ILE A 61 24.92 15.63 8.12
N SER A 62 25.75 15.78 9.16
CA SER A 62 27.00 15.00 9.26
C SER A 62 26.77 13.48 9.32
N ARG A 63 25.62 13.00 9.83
CA ARG A 63 25.29 11.58 9.83
C ARG A 63 24.89 11.10 8.43
N ILE A 64 24.10 11.88 7.71
CA ILE A 64 23.65 11.55 6.34
C ILE A 64 24.84 11.50 5.38
N GLU A 65 25.74 12.47 5.46
CA GLU A 65 26.93 12.53 4.59
C GLU A 65 27.88 11.35 4.82
N LYS A 66 28.02 10.87 6.07
CA LYS A 66 28.81 9.70 6.42
C LYS A 66 28.24 8.36 5.97
N ILE A 67 26.95 8.29 5.62
CA ILE A 67 26.32 7.06 5.10
C ILE A 67 26.55 6.94 3.58
N LYS A 68 26.90 8.05 2.91
CA LYS A 68 27.12 8.12 1.47
C LYS A 68 28.54 7.75 1.01
N TYR A 69 29.44 7.42 1.95
CA TYR A 69 30.84 7.01 1.72
C TYR A 69 31.22 5.87 2.67
#